data_AF-A0A3C1NLZ6-F1
#
_entry.id   AF-A0A3C1NLZ6-F1
#
_cell.length_a   1.000
_cell.length_b   1.000
_cell.length_c   1.000
_cell.angle_alpha   90.00
_cell.angle_beta   90.00
_cell.angle_gamma   90.00
#
_symmetry.space_group_name_H-M   'P 1'
#
loop_
_entity.id
_entity.type
_entity.pdbx_description
1 polymer ?
#
loop_
_entity_poly.entity_id
_entity_poly.type
_entity_poly.pdbx_seq_one_letter_code
_entity_poly.pdbx_strand_id
1 'polypeptide(L)'
;MRLLFQTSRYRWTILLAISISAGCQAQKNKSPNPAKYPVAKTDAEWRKMLSPIQYQVTRQKGTERAFTGKYWDHHEEGTYACVCCGQTLFSSKTKFESGTGWPSF
;
A
#
# COMPACT_ATOMS: atom_id res chain seq x y z
N MET A 1 31.98 -58.12 17.57
CA MET A 1 33.32 -58.16 16.98
C MET A 1 33.82 -56.72 16.85
N ARG A 2 34.73 -56.31 17.74
CA ARG A 2 35.45 -55.03 17.67
C ARG A 2 36.37 -55.01 16.44
N LEU A 3 36.80 -53.80 16.07
CA LEU A 3 38.14 -53.37 15.64
C LEU A 3 38.12 -52.66 14.28
N LEU A 4 38.85 -51.59 13.99
CA LEU A 4 39.51 -50.47 14.70
C LEU A 4 40.00 -49.56 13.55
N PHE A 5 39.94 -48.24 13.76
CA PHE A 5 40.93 -47.24 13.32
C PHE A 5 41.42 -47.17 11.86
N GLN A 6 41.19 -46.01 11.25
CA GLN A 6 42.31 -45.16 10.84
C GLN A 6 41.94 -43.67 10.98
N THR A 7 42.57 -43.01 11.97
CA THR A 7 42.51 -41.58 12.26
C THR A 7 43.69 -40.85 11.60
N SER A 8 43.43 -39.86 10.74
CA SER A 8 44.38 -38.83 10.28
C SER A 8 43.67 -38.02 9.19
N ARG A 9 43.54 -36.70 9.15
CA ARG A 9 44.26 -35.59 9.76
C ARG A 9 43.34 -34.37 9.68
N TYR A 10 42.67 -33.96 10.75
CA TYR A 10 42.26 -32.55 10.86
C TYR A 10 42.59 -32.10 12.27
N ARG A 11 43.81 -31.55 12.35
CA ARG A 11 44.45 -30.98 13.52
C ARG A 11 43.51 -29.92 14.10
N TRP A 12 43.27 -30.06 15.39
CA TRP A 12 42.68 -29.06 16.25
C TRP A 12 43.47 -27.75 16.15
N THR A 13 42.90 -26.76 15.48
CA THR A 13 43.12 -25.35 15.80
C THR A 13 41.79 -24.77 16.23
N ILE A 14 41.52 -24.88 17.53
CA ILE A 14 40.51 -24.08 18.22
C ILE A 14 41.08 -22.66 18.32
N LEU A 15 40.53 -21.73 17.54
CA LEU A 15 40.53 -20.29 17.83
C LEU A 15 39.24 -19.66 17.25
N LEU A 16 38.25 -19.51 18.13
CA LEU A 16 37.50 -18.27 18.40
C LEU A 16 37.27 -17.25 17.25
N ALA A 17 36.03 -17.17 16.74
CA ALA A 17 35.27 -15.96 16.33
C ALA A 17 34.02 -16.42 15.54
N ILE A 18 32.86 -16.65 16.15
CA ILE A 18 31.81 -15.66 16.43
C ILE A 18 31.52 -14.72 15.24
N SER A 19 30.29 -14.87 14.71
CA SER A 19 29.47 -13.91 13.96
C SER A 19 29.70 -13.74 12.45
N ILE A 20 29.08 -14.63 11.66
CA ILE A 20 28.53 -14.24 10.36
C ILE A 20 27.06 -13.87 10.59
N SER A 21 26.82 -12.57 10.69
CA SER A 21 25.52 -11.92 10.79
C SER A 21 24.70 -12.18 9.51
N ALA A 22 23.98 -13.30 9.49
CA ALA A 22 22.91 -13.53 8.54
C ALA A 22 21.72 -12.62 8.86
N GLY A 23 21.68 -11.48 8.18
CA GLY A 23 20.45 -10.74 7.87
C GLY A 23 19.84 -9.91 9.00
N CYS A 24 19.85 -8.59 8.82
CA CYS A 24 18.96 -7.66 9.51
C CYS A 24 17.50 -8.08 9.31
N GLN A 25 16.89 -8.77 10.27
CA GLN A 25 15.43 -8.89 10.33
C GLN A 25 14.85 -7.55 10.82
N ALA A 26 14.74 -6.60 9.92
CA ALA A 26 13.93 -5.39 10.12
C ALA A 26 12.57 -5.56 9.43
N GLN A 27 11.77 -6.53 9.89
CA GLN A 27 10.34 -6.59 9.56
C GLN A 27 9.57 -5.87 10.68
N LYS A 28 9.60 -4.52 10.67
CA LYS A 28 8.65 -3.73 11.48
C LYS A 28 7.30 -3.72 10.77
N ASN A 29 6.57 -4.82 10.81
CA ASN A 29 5.15 -4.80 10.49
C ASN A 29 4.42 -4.05 11.61
N LYS A 30 4.28 -2.73 11.46
CA LYS A 30 3.38 -1.94 12.30
C LYS A 30 1.95 -2.39 11.96
N SER A 31 1.35 -3.20 12.83
CA SER A 31 -0.07 -3.53 12.77
C SER A 31 -0.91 -2.23 12.77
N PRO A 32 -1.93 -2.09 11.91
CA PRO A 32 -2.79 -0.92 11.90
C PRO A 32 -3.53 -0.78 13.23
N ASN A 33 -3.44 0.40 13.85
CA ASN A 33 -4.16 0.75 15.06
C ASN A 33 -5.68 0.82 14.77
N PRO A 34 -6.55 0.03 15.44
CA PRO A 34 -7.99 0.11 15.25
C PRO A 34 -8.57 1.31 16.03
N ALA A 35 -9.46 2.17 15.54
CA ALA A 35 -9.80 2.62 14.20
C ALA A 35 -10.40 4.03 14.40
N LYS A 36 -9.73 5.09 13.91
CA LYS A 36 -10.29 6.47 13.93
C LYS A 36 -11.30 6.72 12.80
N TYR A 37 -11.42 5.76 11.87
CA TYR A 37 -12.23 5.85 10.66
C TYR A 37 -12.96 4.52 10.41
N PRO A 38 -14.19 4.57 9.86
CA PRO A 38 -15.06 3.39 9.72
C PRO A 38 -14.54 2.33 8.76
N VAL A 39 -13.55 2.65 7.92
CA VAL A 39 -12.95 1.70 6.98
C VAL A 39 -11.45 1.56 7.24
N ALA A 40 -11.06 0.40 7.78
CA ALA A 40 -9.67 -0.02 7.93
C ALA A 40 -9.36 -1.14 6.93
N LYS A 41 -8.40 -0.89 6.03
CA LYS A 41 -7.85 -1.83 5.07
C LYS A 41 -6.36 -1.58 4.91
N THR A 42 -5.61 -2.63 4.65
CA THR A 42 -4.18 -2.60 4.34
C THR A 42 -3.92 -1.97 2.97
N ASP A 43 -2.69 -1.51 2.77
CA ASP A 43 -2.25 -0.97 1.48
C ASP A 43 -2.37 -1.98 0.33
N ALA A 44 -2.13 -3.27 0.62
CA ALA A 44 -2.25 -4.33 -0.37
C ALA A 44 -3.71 -4.55 -0.80
N GLU A 45 -4.65 -4.47 0.14
CA GLU A 45 -6.08 -4.55 -0.18
C GLU A 45 -6.54 -3.36 -1.02
N TRP A 46 -6.11 -2.14 -0.66
CA TRP A 46 -6.45 -0.95 -1.44
C TRP A 46 -5.93 -1.01 -2.88
N ARG A 47 -4.69 -1.47 -3.09
CA ARG A 47 -4.10 -1.64 -4.43
C ARG A 47 -4.82 -2.67 -5.29
N LYS A 48 -5.50 -3.65 -4.68
CA LYS A 48 -6.32 -4.64 -5.39
C LYS A 48 -7.71 -4.10 -5.75
N MET A 49 -8.28 -3.24 -4.90
CA MET A 49 -9.65 -2.72 -5.10
C MET A 49 -9.71 -1.48 -5.98
N LEU A 50 -8.67 -0.63 -5.93
CA LEU A 50 -8.64 0.65 -6.63
C LEU A 50 -7.82 0.55 -7.92
N SER A 51 -8.24 1.30 -8.94
CA SER A 51 -7.36 1.54 -10.09
C SER A 51 -6.08 2.28 -9.65
N PRO A 52 -4.99 2.19 -10.44
CA PRO A 52 -3.73 2.84 -10.08
C PRO A 52 -3.87 4.34 -9.76
N ILE A 53 -4.66 5.06 -10.57
CA ILE A 53 -4.87 6.51 -10.38
C ILE A 53 -5.73 6.79 -9.13
N GLN A 54 -6.79 6.02 -8.88
CA GLN A 54 -7.61 6.19 -7.68
C GLN A 54 -6.81 5.95 -6.41
N TYR A 55 -5.95 4.91 -6.40
CA TYR A 55 -5.07 4.65 -5.27
C TYR A 55 -4.06 5.79 -5.06
N GLN A 56 -3.42 6.26 -6.14
CA GLN A 56 -2.47 7.38 -6.08
C GLN A 56 -3.14 8.65 -5.51
N VAL A 57 -4.32 9.02 -6.01
CA VAL A 57 -5.03 10.22 -5.55
C VAL A 57 -5.50 10.07 -4.09
N THR A 58 -6.21 8.98 -3.77
CA THR A 58 -6.88 8.85 -2.46
C THR A 58 -5.97 8.39 -1.33
N ARG A 59 -4.88 7.67 -1.61
CA ARG A 59 -3.99 7.08 -0.61
C ARG A 59 -2.60 7.71 -0.59
N GLN A 60 -2.11 8.18 -1.73
CA GLN A 60 -0.78 8.80 -1.85
C GLN A 60 -0.83 10.33 -1.99
N LYS A 61 -2.02 10.94 -1.84
CA LYS A 61 -2.23 12.39 -2.00
C LYS A 61 -1.77 12.92 -3.35
N GLY A 62 -1.85 12.09 -4.40
CA GLY A 62 -1.60 12.53 -5.75
C GLY A 62 -2.75 13.39 -6.29
N THR A 63 -2.50 14.00 -7.45
CA THR A 63 -3.50 14.77 -8.21
C THR A 63 -3.50 14.24 -9.63
N GLU A 64 -4.67 13.92 -10.18
CA GLU A 64 -4.80 13.53 -11.58
C GLU A 64 -4.48 14.71 -12.50
N ARG A 65 -4.16 14.44 -13.77
CA ARG A 65 -3.89 15.51 -14.74
C ARG A 65 -5.20 16.23 -15.11
N ALA A 66 -5.14 17.55 -15.25
CA ALA A 66 -6.26 18.37 -15.71
C ALA A 66 -6.87 17.80 -17.01
N PHE A 67 -8.20 17.85 -17.11
CA PHE A 67 -8.97 17.41 -18.28
C PHE A 67 -8.82 15.92 -18.65
N THR A 68 -8.40 15.07 -17.70
CA THR A 68 -8.25 13.62 -17.95
C THR A 68 -9.10 12.74 -17.05
N GLY A 69 -9.62 13.26 -15.94
CA GLY A 69 -10.49 12.50 -15.03
C GLY A 69 -11.82 12.10 -15.66
N LYS A 70 -12.40 10.96 -15.25
CA LYS A 70 -13.70 10.52 -15.79
C LYS A 70 -14.84 11.55 -15.58
N TYR A 71 -14.76 12.33 -14.51
CA TYR A 71 -15.86 13.15 -14.04
C TYR A 71 -15.68 14.66 -14.23
N TRP A 72 -14.61 15.12 -14.90
CA TRP A 72 -14.40 16.56 -15.09
C TRP A 72 -15.52 17.16 -15.96
N ASP A 73 -15.84 16.53 -17.10
CA ASP A 73 -16.90 16.95 -18.05
C ASP A 73 -18.21 16.15 -17.90
N HIS A 74 -18.44 15.56 -16.72
CA HIS A 74 -19.62 14.73 -16.51
C HIS A 74 -20.82 15.57 -16.06
N HIS A 75 -21.97 15.38 -16.72
CA HIS A 75 -23.17 16.20 -16.53
C HIS A 75 -24.43 15.39 -16.22
N GLU A 76 -24.33 14.06 -16.06
CA GLU A 76 -25.51 13.25 -15.74
C GLU A 76 -25.99 13.47 -14.30
N GLU A 77 -27.30 13.39 -14.11
CA GLU A 77 -27.94 13.45 -12.79
C GLU A 77 -27.53 12.25 -11.92
N GLY A 78 -27.19 12.54 -10.67
CA GLY A 78 -26.71 11.54 -9.72
C GLY A 78 -25.98 12.11 -8.51
N THR A 79 -25.27 11.21 -7.82
CA THR A 79 -24.57 11.48 -6.57
C THR A 79 -23.13 11.00 -6.66
N TYR A 80 -22.19 11.85 -6.27
CA TYR A 80 -20.77 11.52 -6.20
C TYR A 80 -20.43 11.02 -4.80
N ALA A 81 -19.93 9.80 -4.73
CA ALA A 81 -19.55 9.14 -3.49
C ALA A 81 -18.04 8.89 -3.41
N CYS A 82 -17.52 8.83 -2.18
CA CYS A 82 -16.14 8.46 -1.92
C CYS A 82 -15.84 7.06 -2.45
N VAL A 83 -14.87 6.93 -3.36
CA VAL A 83 -14.48 5.63 -3.94
C VAL A 83 -13.94 4.64 -2.89
N CYS A 84 -13.46 5.12 -1.75
CA CYS A 84 -12.91 4.26 -0.69
C CYS A 84 -13.97 3.71 0.26
N CYS A 85 -14.91 4.56 0.72
CA CYS A 85 -15.87 4.19 1.76
C CYS A 85 -17.34 4.25 1.33
N GLY A 86 -17.64 4.72 0.12
CA GLY A 86 -19.00 4.81 -0.39
C GLY A 86 -19.83 5.96 0.19
N GLN A 87 -19.27 6.79 1.09
CA GLN A 87 -20.00 7.93 1.65
C GLN A 87 -20.30 8.97 0.56
N THR A 88 -21.55 9.41 0.48
CA THR A 88 -21.99 10.51 -0.37
C THR A 88 -21.24 11.81 -0.03
N LEU A 89 -20.73 12.50 -1.05
CA LEU A 89 -20.00 13.75 -0.91
C LEU A 89 -20.72 14.92 -1.59
N PHE A 90 -21.12 14.75 -2.85
CA PHE A 90 -21.68 15.84 -3.67
C PHE A 90 -22.88 15.38 -4.48
N SER A 91 -23.79 16.30 -4.75
CA SER A 91 -24.89 16.12 -5.72
C SER A 91 -24.47 16.70 -7.06
N SER A 92 -24.83 16.03 -8.15
CA SER A 92 -24.75 16.59 -9.52
C SER A 92 -25.37 17.98 -9.64
N LYS A 93 -26.42 18.29 -8.87
CA LYS A 93 -27.10 19.60 -8.86
C LYS A 93 -26.21 20.77 -8.45
N THR A 94 -25.12 20.54 -7.71
CA THR A 94 -24.19 21.59 -7.32
C THR A 94 -22.97 21.65 -8.25
N LYS A 95 -22.82 20.68 -9.16
CA LYS A 95 -21.71 20.68 -10.12
C LYS A 95 -21.81 21.89 -11.03
N PHE A 96 -20.68 22.54 -11.28
CA PHE A 96 -20.57 23.64 -12.23
C PHE A 96 -19.26 23.60 -13.01
N GLU A 97 -19.23 24.28 -14.15
CA GLU A 97 -18.07 24.34 -15.03
C GLU A 97 -17.15 25.49 -14.65
N SER A 98 -16.08 25.17 -13.92
CA SER A 98 -15.08 26.15 -13.48
C SER A 98 -13.96 26.41 -14.50
N GLY A 99 -13.82 25.54 -15.51
CA GLY A 99 -12.69 25.57 -16.46
C GLY A 99 -11.34 25.19 -15.84
N THR A 100 -11.31 24.69 -14.60
CA THR A 100 -10.06 24.34 -13.90
C THR A 100 -9.44 23.02 -14.38
N GLY A 101 -10.24 22.14 -14.99
CA GLY A 101 -9.82 20.81 -15.45
C GLY A 101 -10.09 19.67 -14.47
N TRP A 102 -10.80 19.94 -13.36
CA TRP A 102 -11.28 18.93 -12.40
C TRP A 102 -12.75 19.18 -12.04
N PRO A 103 -13.45 18.15 -11.52
CA PRO A 103 -14.83 18.31 -11.04
C PRO A 103 -14.92 19.45 -10.01
N SER A 104 -15.85 20.37 -10.24
CA SER A 104 -16.14 21.49 -9.34
C SER A 104 -17.59 21.42 -8.92
N PHE A 105 -17.85 21.55 -7.62
CA PHE A 105 -19.15 21.37 -6.97
C PHE A 105 -19.44 22.49 -5.99
#